data_AF-U3N9I1-F1
#
_entry.id   AF-U3N9I1-F1
#
_cell.length_a   1.000
_cell.length_b   1.000
_cell.length_c   1.000
_cell.angle_alpha   90.00
_cell.angle_beta   90.00
_cell.angle_gamma   90.00
#
_symmetry.space_group_name_H-M   'P 1'
#
loop_
_entity.id
_entity.type
_entity.pdbx_description
1 polymer ?
#
loop_
_entity_poly.entity_id
_entity_poly.type
_entity_poly.pdbx_seq_one_letter_code
_entity_poly.pdbx_strand_id
1 'polypeptide(L)' 'MEDKIHLLYQQILCATKNGHDAEVRRDKDGNFVVYSVKKQRADKIQVK' A
#
# COMPACT_ATOMS: atom_id res chain seq x y z
N MET A 1 17.36 -8.61 11.39
CA MET A 1 17.08 -7.65 10.29
C MET A 1 16.03 -8.21 9.33
N GLU A 2 15.98 -9.53 9.13
CA GLU A 2 14.91 -10.23 8.37
C GLU A 2 13.49 -9.90 8.84
N ASP A 3 13.23 -9.84 10.15
CA ASP A 3 11.86 -9.68 10.68
C ASP A 3 11.15 -8.40 10.22
N LYS A 4 11.88 -7.27 10.11
CA LYS A 4 11.29 -5.99 9.70
C LYS A 4 10.92 -5.97 8.22
N ILE A 5 11.75 -6.59 7.37
CA ILE A 5 11.46 -6.73 5.94
C ILE A 5 10.32 -7.72 5.71
N HIS A 6 10.30 -8.82 6.47
CA HIS A 6 9.24 -9.81 6.40
C HIS A 6 7.89 -9.22 6.86
N LEU A 7 7.89 -8.43 7.92
CA LEU A 7 6.70 -7.71 8.40
C LEU A 7 6.19 -6.71 7.36
N LEU A 8 7.07 -5.92 6.75
CA LEU A 8 6.70 -4.98 5.69
C LEU A 8 6.06 -5.70 4.50
N TYR A 9 6.63 -6.83 4.08
CA TYR A 9 6.09 -7.63 2.99
C TYR A 9 4.67 -8.15 3.32
N GLN A 10 4.44 -8.66 4.53
CA GLN A 10 3.11 -9.09 4.97
C GLN A 10 2.09 -7.93 4.99
N GLN A 11 2.51 -6.73 5.40
CA GLN A 11 1.65 -5.55 5.37
C GLN A 11 1.27 -5.15 3.93
N ILE A 12 2.21 -5.22 2.98
CA ILE A 12 1.94 -4.96 1.56
C ILE A 12 0.98 -6.01 0.98
N LEU A 13 1.18 -7.29 1.29
CA LEU A 13 0.25 -8.35 0.87
C LEU A 13 -1.16 -8.12 1.41
N CYS A 14 -1.28 -7.71 2.67
CA CYS A 14 -2.57 -7.39 3.28
C CYS A 14 -3.24 -6.20 2.60
N ALA A 15 -2.48 -5.13 2.34
CA ALA A 15 -2.98 -3.91 1.71
C ALA A 15 -3.49 -4.11 0.28
N THR A 16 -2.95 -5.10 -0.45
CA THR A 16 -3.31 -5.41 -1.85
C THR A 16 -4.35 -6.52 -2.01
N LYS A 17 -4.75 -7.21 -0.92
CA LYS A 17 -5.61 -8.41 -0.94
C LYS A 17 -6.92 -8.28 -1.73
N ASN A 18 -7.50 -7.08 -1.79
CA ASN A 18 -8.79 -6.81 -2.45
C ASN A 18 -8.65 -6.14 -3.83
N GLY A 19 -7.51 -6.33 -4.52
CA GLY A 19 -7.24 -5.67 -5.80
C GLY A 19 -6.94 -4.17 -5.67
N HIS A 20 -6.61 -3.74 -4.47
CA HIS A 20 -6.10 -2.39 -4.18
C HIS A 20 -4.61 -2.32 -4.49
N ASP A 21 -4.09 -1.11 -4.69
CA ASP A 21 -2.64 -0.87 -4.66
C ASP A 21 -2.18 -0.65 -3.22
N ALA A 22 -0.88 -0.83 -3.00
CA ALA A 22 -0.24 -0.46 -1.75
C ALA A 22 0.71 0.72 -1.99
N GLU A 23 0.56 1.77 -1.20
CA GLU A 23 1.51 2.87 -1.15
C GLU A 23 2.37 2.74 0.11
N VAL A 24 3.69 2.78 -0.06
CA VAL A 24 4.64 2.66 1.05
C VAL A 24 5.42 3.96 1.17
N ARG A 25 5.38 4.58 2.35
CA ARG A 25 6.12 5.81 2.68
C ARG A 25 7.04 5.58 3.87
N ARG A 26 8.00 6.49 4.07
CA ARG A 26 8.72 6.59 5.35
C ARG A 26 8.12 7.68 6.22
N ASP A 27 7.96 7.40 7.50
CA ASP A 27 7.64 8.43 8.49
C ASP A 27 8.88 9.26 8.87
N LYS A 28 8.67 10.24 9.75
CA LYS A 28 9.73 11.13 10.26
C LYS A 28 10.84 10.41 11.02
N ASP A 29 10.56 9.21 11.55
CA ASP A 29 11.47 8.38 12.32
C ASP A 29 12.16 7.33 11.42
N GLY A 30 11.86 7.33 10.11
CA GLY A 30 12.42 6.44 9.11
C GLY A 30 11.74 5.07 9.02
N ASN A 31 10.62 4.85 9.72
CA ASN A 31 9.85 3.60 9.64
C ASN A 31 9.00 3.57 8.37
N PHE A 32 8.80 2.37 7.84
CA PHE A 32 7.88 2.18 6.71
C PHE A 32 6.43 2.17 7.18
N VAL A 33 5.60 2.94 6.48
CA VAL A 33 4.15 3.00 6.68
C VAL A 33 3.48 2.57 5.37
N VAL A 34 2.55 1.61 5.46
CA VAL A 34 1.85 1.03 4.31
C VAL A 34 0.39 1.47 4.31
N TYR A 35 -0.07 2.02 3.20
CA TYR A 35 -1.46 2.41 2.96
C TYR A 35 -2.09 1.55 1.88
N SER A 36 -3.33 1.12 2.07
CA SER A 36 -4.13 0.49 1.02
C SER A 36 -4.83 1.58 0.22
N VAL A 37 -4.53 1.63 -1.09
CA VAL A 37 -5.07 2.63 -2.01
C VAL A 37 -6.07 1.95 -2.93
N LYS A 38 -7.33 2.39 -2.84
CA LYS A 38 -8.37 1.93 -3.77
C LYS A 38 -7.99 2.36 -5.18
N LYS A 39 -7.79 1.41 -6.09
CA LYS A 39 -7.71 1.72 -7.52
C LYS A 39 -9.01 2.39 -7.94
N GLN A 40 -8.94 3.67 -8.27
CA GLN A 40 -10.01 4.28 -9.01
C GLN A 40 -9.90 3.76 -10.44
N ARG A 41 -10.82 2.86 -10.77
CA ARG A 41 -10.95 2.30 -12.10
C ARG A 41 -11.09 3.45 -13.10
N ALA A 42 -10.17 3.53 -14.07
CA ALA A 42 -10.16 4.60 -15.07
C ALA A 42 -11.48 4.64 -15.87
N ASP A 43 -12.13 3.49 -16.04
CA ASP A 43 -13.48 3.34 -16.60
C ASP A 43 -14.59 4.02 -15.79
N LYS A 44 -14.33 4.37 -14.52
CA LYS A 44 -15.27 5.07 -13.64
C LYS A 44 -14.98 6.56 -13.48
N ILE A 45 -13.96 7.09 -14.16
CA ILE A 45 -13.68 8.52 -14.17
C ILE A 45 -14.67 9.15 -15.14
N GLN A 46 -15.76 9.73 -14.61
CA GLN A 46 -16.60 10.63 -15.40
C GLN A 46 -15.81 11.91 -15.67
N VAL A 47 -15.29 12.03 -16.90
CA VAL A 47 -14.77 13.30 -17.40
C VAL A 47 -15.99 14.16 -17.74
N LYS A 48 -16.08 15.33 -17.11
CA LYS A 48 -17.13 16.33 -17.34
C LYS A 48 -16.96 17.04 -18.68
#